data_AF-A0A7G2TI36-F1
#
_entry.id   AF-A0A7G2TI36-F1
#
_cell.length_a   1.000
_cell.length_b   1.000
_cell.length_c   1.000
_cell.angle_alpha   90.00
_cell.angle_beta   90.00
_cell.angle_gamma   90.00
#
_symmetry.space_group_name_H-M   'P 1'
#
loop_
_entity.id
_entity.type
_entity.pdbx_description
1 polymer ?
#
loop_
_entity_poly.entity_id
_entity_poly.type
_entity_poly.pdbx_seq_one_letter_code
_entity_poly.pdbx_strand_id
1 'polypeptide(L)'
;MRYIRFAFLGALAVVLIAVAMANRSMVELQLLPDELASLLSFQQTLSLPLFLVFFGGIVFGLLIGFVWEWLREHKHRAAAAERKTEVRKLERELKKTQAERDKDKDEVLAILDQSA
;
A
#
# COMPACT_ATOMS: atom_id res chain seq x y z
N MET A 1 23.30 15.12 -3.02
CA MET A 1 21.85 14.94 -2.74
C MET A 1 21.53 14.15 -1.47
N ARG A 2 22.26 13.07 -1.12
CA ARG A 2 21.95 12.25 0.06
C ARG A 2 22.29 12.94 1.40
N TYR A 3 23.38 13.71 1.45
CA TYR A 3 23.77 14.48 2.63
C TYR A 3 22.78 15.58 3.02
N ILE A 4 22.24 16.32 2.04
CA ILE A 4 21.24 17.36 2.28
C ILE A 4 19.97 16.75 2.90
N ARG A 5 19.55 15.57 2.42
CA ARG A 5 18.42 14.84 3.00
C ARG A 5 18.70 14.40 4.44
N PHE A 6 19.90 13.91 4.75
CA PHE A 6 20.27 13.55 6.12
C PHE A 6 20.41 14.76 7.04
N ALA A 7 20.96 15.88 6.55
CA ALA A 7 21.03 17.13 7.31
C ALA A 7 19.62 17.65 7.63
N PHE A 8 18.71 17.59 6.66
CA PHE A 8 17.31 17.94 6.86
C PHE A 8 16.61 17.01 7.86
N LEU A 9 16.78 15.69 7.73
CA LEU A 9 16.23 14.72 8.69
C LEU A 9 16.81 14.91 10.10
N GLY A 10 18.12 15.19 10.20
CA GLY A 10 18.78 15.45 11.47
C GLY A 10 18.24 16.72 12.13
N ALA A 11 18.13 17.81 11.38
CA ALA A 11 17.53 19.05 11.87
C ALA A 11 16.07 18.84 12.31
N LEU A 12 15.28 18.12 11.51
CA LEU A 12 13.91 17.76 11.86
C LEU A 12 13.87 16.95 13.16
N ALA A 13 14.72 15.92 13.30
CA ALA A 13 14.78 15.11 14.51
C ALA A 13 15.10 15.95 15.76
N VAL A 14 16.04 16.89 15.66
CA VAL A 14 16.36 17.81 16.76
C VAL A 14 15.16 18.66 17.15
N VAL A 15 14.43 19.21 16.18
CA VAL A 15 13.20 19.98 16.44
C VAL A 15 12.14 19.12 17.12
N LEU A 16 11.92 17.88 16.64
CA LEU A 16 10.94 16.97 17.23
C LEU A 16 11.31 16.62 18.69
N ILE A 17 12.59 16.37 18.96
CA ILE A 17 13.08 16.11 20.33
C ILE A 17 12.88 17.34 21.21
N ALA A 18 13.19 18.54 20.71
CA ALA A 18 12.99 19.78 21.46
C ALA A 18 11.51 19.99 21.81
N VAL A 19 10.60 19.76 20.86
CA VAL A 19 9.15 19.82 21.08
C VAL A 19 8.70 18.76 22.08
N ALA A 20 9.20 17.54 21.99
CA ALA A 20 8.89 16.47 22.94
C ALA A 20 9.35 16.81 24.36
N MET A 21 10.56 17.36 24.50
CA MET A 21 11.13 17.77 25.79
C MET A 21 10.40 18.97 26.38
N ALA A 22 9.96 19.92 25.54
CA ALA A 22 9.13 21.06 25.96
C ALA A 22 7.73 20.61 26.42
N ASN A 23 7.14 19.61 25.76
CA ASN A 23 5.80 19.09 26.05
C ASN A 23 5.85 17.78 26.86
N ARG A 24 6.83 17.64 27.75
CA ARG A 24 7.00 16.48 28.65
C ARG A 24 6.05 16.48 29.84
N SER A 25 5.21 17.50 29.97
CA SER A 25 4.22 17.62 31.03
C SER A 25 3.27 16.43 30.98
N MET A 26 3.07 15.78 32.13
CA MET A 26 2.10 14.73 32.30
C MET A 26 0.70 15.33 32.19
N VAL A 27 -0.11 14.78 31.28
CA VAL A 27 -1.50 15.15 31.08
C VAL A 27 -2.35 13.93 31.41
N GLU A 28 -3.42 14.15 32.18
CA GLU A 28 -4.41 13.11 32.42
C GLU A 28 -5.31 12.97 31.20
N LEU A 29 -5.27 11.80 30.57
CA LEU A 29 -6.21 11.41 29.53
C LEU A 29 -7.34 10.61 30.19
N GLN A 30 -8.54 11.17 30.18
CA GLN A 30 -9.75 10.41 30.46
C GLN A 30 -10.22 9.72 29.17
N LEU A 31 -10.19 8.39 29.17
CA LEU A 31 -10.65 7.59 28.03
C LEU A 31 -12.17 7.41 28.02
N LEU A 32 -12.80 7.44 29.19
CA LEU A 32 -14.24 7.25 29.34
C LEU A 32 -14.87 8.41 30.14
N PRO A 33 -16.09 8.85 29.79
CA PRO A 33 -16.90 9.71 30.62
C PRO A 33 -17.24 9.05 31.96
N ASP A 34 -17.33 9.84 33.03
CA ASP A 34 -17.55 9.35 34.39
C ASP A 34 -18.80 8.48 34.54
N GLU A 35 -19.89 8.82 33.82
CA GLU A 35 -21.12 8.03 33.84
C GLU A 35 -20.92 6.61 33.28
N LEU A 36 -20.13 6.47 32.21
CA LEU A 36 -19.82 5.17 31.61
C LEU A 36 -18.75 4.41 32.40
N ALA A 37 -17.79 5.11 33.01
CA ALA A 37 -16.78 4.53 33.87
C ALA A 37 -17.39 3.88 35.11
N SER A 38 -18.44 4.51 35.67
CA SER A 38 -19.20 3.97 36.80
C SER A 38 -19.93 2.66 36.45
N LEU A 39 -20.51 2.57 35.25
CA LEU A 39 -21.22 1.39 34.76
C LEU A 39 -20.28 0.21 34.47
N LEU A 40 -19.09 0.50 33.94
CA LEU A 40 -18.09 -0.50 33.59
C LEU A 40 -17.13 -0.81 34.75
N SER A 41 -17.25 -0.11 35.90
CA SER A 41 -16.32 -0.18 37.03
C SER A 41 -14.85 0.00 36.60
N PHE A 42 -14.65 0.75 35.51
CA PHE A 42 -13.38 0.83 34.81
C PHE A 42 -13.06 2.31 34.59
N GLN A 43 -12.37 2.90 35.56
CA GLN A 43 -11.94 4.28 35.50
C GLN A 43 -10.52 4.34 34.92
N GLN A 44 -10.45 4.37 33.58
CA GLN A 44 -9.18 4.48 32.86
C GLN A 44 -8.81 5.96 32.65
N THR A 45 -8.31 6.57 33.72
CA THR A 45 -7.55 7.81 33.62
C THR A 45 -6.08 7.43 33.48
N LEU A 46 -5.47 7.81 32.35
CA LEU A 46 -4.08 7.48 32.06
C LEU A 46 -3.24 8.74 32.02
N SER A 47 -2.25 8.85 32.92
CA SER A 47 -1.33 9.97 32.94
C SER A 47 -0.15 9.69 32.02
N LEU A 48 -0.06 10.43 30.92
CA LEU A 48 1.02 10.30 29.93
C LEU A 48 1.53 11.69 29.51
N PRO A 49 2.80 11.81 29.12
CA PRO A 49 3.29 13.04 28.51
C PRO A 49 2.54 13.37 27.21
N LEU A 50 2.17 14.64 27.01
CA LEU A 50 1.38 15.07 25.83
C LEU A 50 2.04 14.70 24.51
N PHE A 51 3.38 14.81 24.42
CA PHE A 51 4.10 14.47 23.19
C PHE A 51 3.86 13.02 22.75
N LEU A 52 3.76 12.07 23.69
CA LEU A 52 3.49 10.65 23.38
C LEU A 52 2.13 10.47 22.73
N VAL A 53 1.11 11.18 23.21
CA VAL A 53 -0.23 11.17 22.62
C VAL A 53 -0.22 11.77 21.23
N PHE A 54 0.45 12.91 21.06
CA PHE A 54 0.48 13.62 19.78
C PHE A 54 1.25 12.83 18.70
N PHE A 55 2.48 12.41 19.00
CA PHE A 55 3.28 11.60 18.07
C PHE A 55 2.68 10.21 17.87
N GLY A 56 2.20 9.58 18.93
CA GLY A 56 1.51 8.30 18.87
C GLY A 56 0.29 8.36 17.95
N GLY A 57 -0.55 9.39 18.11
CA GLY A 57 -1.72 9.62 17.27
C GLY A 57 -1.37 9.84 15.79
N ILE A 58 -0.31 10.60 15.49
CA ILE A 58 0.16 10.78 14.11
C ILE A 58 0.60 9.45 13.51
N VAL A 59 1.41 8.67 14.23
CA VAL A 59 1.89 7.36 13.76
C VAL A 59 0.71 6.41 13.57
N PHE A 60 -0.23 6.36 14.51
CA PHE A 60 -1.42 5.52 14.42
C PHE A 60 -2.31 5.93 13.24
N GLY A 61 -2.53 7.23 13.05
CA GLY A 61 -3.28 7.76 11.92
C GLY A 61 -2.62 7.46 10.58
N LEU A 62 -1.29 7.54 10.51
CA LEU A 62 -0.52 7.16 9.32
C LEU A 62 -0.62 5.65 9.06
N LEU A 63 -0.54 4.80 10.08
CA LEU A 63 -0.71 3.36 9.94
C LEU A 63 -2.12 3.01 9.44
N ILE A 64 -3.16 3.64 10.00
CA ILE A 64 -4.54 3.44 9.53
C ILE A 64 -4.68 3.92 8.08
N GLY A 65 -4.16 5.11 7.76
CA GLY A 65 -4.15 5.63 6.40
C GLY A 65 -3.41 4.72 5.42
N PHE A 66 -2.28 4.15 5.84
CA PHE A 66 -1.50 3.21 5.04
C PHE A 66 -2.25 1.89 4.84
N VAL A 67 -2.88 1.34 5.88
CA VAL A 67 -3.72 0.13 5.76
C VAL A 67 -4.91 0.39 4.84
N TRP A 68 -5.54 1.56 4.94
CA TRP A 68 -6.65 1.96 4.07
C TRP A 68 -6.20 2.10 2.61
N GLU A 69 -5.09 2.80 2.37
CA GLU A 69 -4.51 2.94 1.04
C GLU A 69 -4.08 1.58 0.47
N TRP A 70 -3.52 0.69 1.31
CA TRP A 70 -3.15 -0.67 0.92
C TRP A 70 -4.36 -1.53 0.54
N LEU A 71 -5.45 -1.48 1.32
CA LEU A 71 -6.71 -2.15 0.98
C LEU A 71 -7.33 -1.60 -0.31
N ARG A 72 -7.23 -0.28 -0.52
CA ARG A 72 -7.67 0.38 -1.76
C ARG A 72 -6.84 -0.08 -2.96
N GLU A 73 -5.53 -0.13 -2.81
CA GLU A 73 -4.58 -0.46 -3.87
C GLU A 73 -4.55 -1.97 -4.18
N HIS A 74 -4.93 -2.83 -3.22
CA HIS A 74 -5.08 -4.27 -3.44
C HIS A 74 -6.08 -4.61 -4.55
N LYS A 75 -7.12 -3.78 -4.72
CA LYS A 75 -8.14 -3.96 -5.76
C LYS A 75 -7.56 -3.79 -7.17
N HIS A 76 -6.54 -2.96 -7.35
CA HIS A 76 -5.89 -2.75 -8.64
C HIS A 76 -4.84 -3.82 -8.97
N ARG A 77 -4.18 -4.40 -7.95
CA ARG A 77 -3.23 -5.50 -8.16
C ARG A 77 -3.90 -6.80 -8.61
N ALA A 78 -5.13 -7.06 -8.16
CA ALA A 78 -5.93 -8.19 -8.65
C ALA A 78 -6.28 -8.02 -10.15
N ALA A 79 -6.73 -6.83 -10.55
CA ALA A 79 -7.04 -6.53 -11.95
C ALA A 79 -5.81 -6.62 -12.86
N ALA A 80 -4.64 -6.17 -12.41
CA ALA A 80 -3.40 -6.26 -13.19
C ALA A 80 -2.94 -7.72 -13.41
N ALA A 81 -3.14 -8.61 -12.43
CA ALA A 81 -2.81 -10.03 -12.55
C ALA A 81 -3.77 -10.78 -13.50
N GLU A 82 -5.06 -10.45 -13.45
CA GLU A 82 -6.08 -11.03 -14.31
C GLU A 82 -5.85 -10.64 -15.78
N ARG A 83 -5.62 -9.35 -16.05
CA ARG A 83 -5.28 -8.83 -17.38
C ARG A 83 -4.02 -9.47 -17.96
N LYS A 84 -2.99 -9.72 -17.15
CA LYS A 84 -1.74 -10.35 -17.60
C LYS A 84 -1.95 -11.81 -18.02
N THR A 85 -2.94 -12.48 -17.46
CA THR A 85 -3.30 -13.86 -17.79
C THR A 85 -4.12 -13.93 -19.07
N GLU A 86 -5.05 -12.99 -19.27
CA GLU A 86 -5.82 -12.84 -20.51
C GLU A 86 -4.91 -12.54 -21.71
N VAL A 87 -3.97 -11.60 -21.57
CA VAL A 87 -3.01 -11.27 -22.63
C VAL A 87 -2.17 -12.48 -23.03
N ARG A 88 -1.70 -13.27 -22.06
CA ARG A 88 -0.94 -14.51 -22.35
C ARG A 88 -1.78 -15.59 -23.04
N LYS A 89 -3.09 -15.68 -22.78
CA LYS A 89 -3.98 -16.59 -23.49
C LYS A 89 -4.18 -16.13 -24.94
N LEU A 90 -4.48 -14.85 -25.14
CA LEU A 90 -4.67 -14.24 -26.45
C LEU A 90 -3.42 -14.37 -27.33
N GLU A 91 -2.22 -14.14 -26.78
CA GLU A 91 -0.96 -14.34 -27.52
C GLU A 91 -0.75 -15.79 -27.95
N ARG A 92 -1.14 -16.76 -27.12
CA ARG A 92 -1.03 -18.19 -27.46
C ARG A 92 -2.04 -18.60 -28.53
N GLU A 93 -3.25 -18.07 -28.47
CA GLU A 93 -4.28 -18.30 -29.48
C GLU A 93 -3.88 -17.67 -30.81
N LEU A 94 -3.39 -16.42 -30.81
CA LEU A 94 -2.85 -15.77 -32.01
C LEU A 94 -1.68 -16.54 -32.62
N LYS A 95 -0.75 -17.06 -31.79
CA LYS A 95 0.34 -17.92 -32.28
C LYS A 95 -0.16 -19.23 -32.89
N LYS A 96 -1.18 -19.86 -32.30
CA LYS A 96 -1.79 -21.08 -32.87
C LYS A 96 -2.45 -20.78 -34.21
N THR A 97 -3.27 -19.72 -34.27
CA THR A 97 -3.98 -19.35 -35.50
C THR A 97 -3.02 -18.92 -36.61
N GLN A 98 -1.92 -18.21 -36.29
CA GLN A 98 -0.87 -17.93 -37.27
C GLN A 98 -0.17 -19.21 -37.75
N ALA A 99 0.19 -20.11 -36.83
CA ALA A 99 0.84 -21.37 -37.20
C ALA A 99 -0.05 -22.30 -38.04
N GLU A 100 -1.37 -22.31 -37.83
CA GLU A 100 -2.33 -23.02 -38.69
C GLU A 100 -2.43 -22.36 -40.07
N ARG A 101 -2.54 -21.02 -40.12
CA ARG A 101 -2.57 -20.29 -41.40
C ARG A 101 -1.32 -20.48 -42.26
N ASP A 102 -0.16 -20.56 -41.64
CA ASP A 102 1.10 -20.74 -42.37
C ASP A 102 1.26 -22.17 -42.90
N LYS A 103 0.72 -23.18 -42.21
CA LYS A 103 0.64 -24.56 -42.73
C LYS A 103 -0.27 -24.68 -43.96
N ASP A 104 -1.43 -24.04 -43.94
CA ASP A 104 -2.36 -24.05 -45.08
C ASP A 104 -1.73 -23.40 -46.33
N LYS A 105 -0.89 -22.36 -46.16
CA LYS A 105 -0.16 -21.73 -47.27
C LYS A 105 0.90 -22.64 -47.87
N ASP A 106 1.65 -23.36 -47.03
CA ASP A 106 2.68 -24.30 -47.48
C ASP A 106 2.06 -25.46 -48.28
N GLU A 107 0.88 -25.93 -47.87
CA GLU A 107 0.16 -26.98 -48.59
C GLU A 107 -0.33 -26.50 -49.96
N VAL A 108 -0.81 -25.25 -50.07
CA VAL A 108 -1.18 -24.65 -51.36
C VAL A 108 0.05 -24.44 -52.27
N LEU A 109 1.18 -24.01 -51.71
CA LEU A 109 2.43 -23.89 -52.47
C LEU A 109 2.93 -25.24 -53.00
N ALA A 110 2.81 -26.32 -52.20
CA ALA A 110 3.17 -27.67 -52.62
C ALA A 110 2.28 -28.21 -53.74
N ILE A 111 0.98 -27.88 -53.72
CA ILE A 111 0.04 -28.24 -54.80
C ILE A 111 0.35 -27.48 -56.09
N LEU A 112 0.74 -26.20 -55.99
CA LEU A 112 1.14 -25.38 -57.14
C LEU A 112 2.43 -25.88 -57.79
N ASP A 113 3.43 -26.28 -56.99
CA ASP A 113 4.71 -26.84 -57.48
C ASP A 113 4.54 -28.22 -58.14
N GLN A 114 3.58 -29.04 -57.69
CA GLN A 114 3.25 -30.33 -58.33
C GLN A 114 2.44 -30.18 -59.62
N SER A 115 1.81 -29.02 -59.83
CA SER A 115 0.96 -28.75 -61.00
C SER A 115 1.70 -28.02 -62.14
N ALA A 116 2.97 -27.67 -61.95
CA ALA A 116 3.87 -27.05 -62.91
C ALA A 116 4.80 -28.09 -63.57
#